data_AF-D8Q276-F1
#
_entry.id   AF-D8Q276-F1
#
_cell.length_a   1.000
_cell.length_b   1.000
_cell.length_c   1.000
_cell.angle_alpha   90.00
_cell.angle_beta   90.00
_cell.angle_gamma   90.00
#
_symmetry.space_group_name_H-M   'P 1'
#
loop_
_entity.id
_entity.type
_entity.pdbx_description
1 polymer ?
#
loop_
_entity_poly.entity_id
_entity_poly.type
_entity_poly.pdbx_seq_one_letter_code
_entity_poly.pdbx_strand_id
1 'polypeptide(L)'
;DACSEPPRDNCSFYLDCLESRYHCGSEGYPVGYGYKYCTQFSLERQKLGEKGQTWMVDTMQCLQRTLVPEATGVSNTTCAQLEDKAFDSHSVCYTQAGLCTLPPSDWLAIVSIVHLPTLFQSWDAFKETLQASADCLEFYAFLITHGL
;
A
#
# COMPACT_ATOMS: atom_id res chain seq x y z
N ASP A 1 21.94 1.46 4.44
CA ASP A 1 21.60 2.65 3.65
C ASP A 1 20.07 2.78 3.58
N ALA A 2 19.53 3.87 3.01
CA ALA A 2 18.08 4.12 2.96
C ALA A 2 17.27 3.15 2.07
N CYS A 3 17.92 2.42 1.15
CA CYS A 3 17.31 1.38 0.33
C CYS A 3 17.30 0.01 1.01
N SER A 4 18.26 -0.25 1.92
CA SER A 4 18.26 -1.45 2.77
C SER A 4 17.35 -1.30 4.00
N GLU A 5 17.24 -0.07 4.52
CA GLU A 5 16.38 0.28 5.65
C GLU A 5 15.60 1.57 5.32
N PRO A 6 14.42 1.44 4.67
CA PRO A 6 13.60 2.57 4.28
C PRO A 6 13.22 3.45 5.48
N PRO A 7 13.43 4.77 5.42
CA PRO A 7 13.01 5.68 6.48
C PRO A 7 11.49 5.57 6.66
N ARG A 8 11.06 5.42 7.91
CA ARG A 8 9.62 5.40 8.23
C ARG A 8 9.00 6.76 7.88
N ASP A 9 7.75 6.73 7.41
CA ASP A 9 6.99 7.92 7.05
C ASP A 9 7.64 8.77 5.94
N ASN A 10 8.22 8.09 4.93
CA ASN A 10 8.90 8.73 3.82
C ASN A 10 8.66 7.96 2.52
N CYS A 11 8.38 8.67 1.42
CA CYS A 11 8.07 8.06 0.13
C CYS A 11 9.26 7.97 -0.84
N SER A 12 10.43 8.49 -0.47
CA SER A 12 11.58 8.61 -1.38
C SER A 12 12.17 7.25 -1.79
N PHE A 13 11.95 6.20 -1.01
CA PHE A 13 12.32 4.81 -1.35
C PHE A 13 11.89 4.43 -2.78
N TYR A 14 10.70 4.84 -3.20
CA TYR A 14 10.20 4.53 -4.54
C TYR A 14 11.01 5.18 -5.66
N LEU A 15 11.48 6.41 -5.46
CA LEU A 15 12.24 7.16 -6.46
C LEU A 15 13.75 6.85 -6.37
N ASP A 16 14.30 7.00 -5.18
CA ASP A 16 15.74 6.96 -4.92
C ASP A 16 16.30 5.55 -4.99
N CYS A 17 15.47 4.52 -4.75
CA CYS A 17 15.90 3.13 -4.68
C CYS A 17 15.31 2.26 -5.79
N LEU A 18 13.98 2.21 -5.92
CA LEU A 18 13.35 1.37 -6.94
C LEU A 18 13.49 1.98 -8.34
N GLU A 19 13.02 3.20 -8.57
CA GLU A 19 13.05 3.81 -9.89
C GLU A 19 14.49 4.07 -10.37
N SER A 20 15.37 4.56 -9.49
CA SER A 20 16.79 4.76 -9.84
C SER A 20 17.50 3.47 -10.26
N ARG A 21 16.95 2.30 -9.92
CA ARG A 21 17.50 0.99 -10.32
C ARG A 21 16.78 0.44 -11.55
N TYR A 22 15.46 0.38 -11.51
CA TYR A 22 14.65 -0.31 -12.51
C TYR A 22 14.30 0.53 -13.73
N HIS A 23 14.22 1.86 -13.58
CA HIS A 23 13.87 2.80 -14.65
C HIS A 23 12.56 2.43 -15.36
N CYS A 24 11.51 2.13 -14.59
CA CYS A 24 10.23 1.68 -15.15
C CYS A 24 9.42 2.82 -15.79
N GLY A 25 9.81 4.08 -15.55
CA GLY A 25 9.15 5.26 -16.11
C GLY A 25 7.91 5.69 -15.34
N SER A 26 7.26 6.77 -15.82
CA SER A 26 6.15 7.43 -15.10
C SER A 26 4.94 6.54 -14.86
N GLU A 27 4.71 5.57 -15.75
CA GLU A 27 3.58 4.63 -15.65
C GLU A 27 3.95 3.36 -14.89
N GLY A 28 5.24 3.11 -14.64
CA GLY A 28 5.69 1.94 -13.92
C GLY A 28 5.41 2.02 -12.42
N TYR A 29 5.29 0.87 -11.75
CA TYR A 29 4.91 0.80 -10.34
C TYR A 29 5.65 1.78 -9.41
N PRO A 30 6.99 1.94 -9.45
CA PRO A 30 7.69 2.83 -8.53
C PRO A 30 7.15 4.27 -8.55
N VAL A 31 6.95 4.84 -9.73
CA VAL A 31 6.50 6.23 -9.89
C VAL A 31 4.98 6.33 -9.97
N GLY A 32 4.37 5.57 -10.90
CA GLY A 32 2.97 5.66 -11.27
C GLY A 32 2.00 5.18 -10.19
N TYR A 33 2.48 4.34 -9.26
CA TYR A 33 1.68 3.78 -8.18
C TYR A 33 2.28 4.03 -6.80
N GLY A 34 3.45 3.45 -6.50
CA GLY A 34 4.08 3.45 -5.19
C GLY A 34 4.33 4.86 -4.65
N TYR A 35 5.10 5.67 -5.37
CA TYR A 35 5.36 7.06 -4.99
C TYR A 35 4.08 7.91 -4.98
N LYS A 36 3.26 7.79 -6.03
CA LYS A 36 2.00 8.53 -6.18
C LYS A 36 1.08 8.36 -4.98
N TYR A 37 0.72 7.13 -4.60
CA TYR A 37 -0.22 6.91 -3.50
C TYR A 37 0.43 7.10 -2.14
N CYS A 38 1.72 6.78 -1.97
CA CYS A 38 2.44 7.08 -0.73
C CYS A 38 2.39 8.59 -0.40
N THR A 39 2.68 9.43 -1.40
CA THR A 39 2.64 10.89 -1.22
C THR A 39 1.22 11.41 -1.05
N GLN A 40 0.24 10.84 -1.77
CA GLN A 40 -1.16 11.22 -1.61
C GLN A 40 -1.67 10.93 -0.19
N PHE A 41 -1.36 9.78 0.39
CA PHE A 41 -1.65 9.47 1.79
C PHE A 41 -1.01 10.47 2.75
N SER A 42 0.26 10.84 2.50
CA SER A 42 0.95 11.85 3.32
C SER A 42 0.28 13.23 3.24
N LEU A 43 -0.14 13.65 2.05
CA LEU A 43 -0.83 14.93 1.83
C LEU A 43 -2.21 14.97 2.49
N GLU A 44 -2.94 13.86 2.44
CA GLU A 44 -4.31 13.75 2.94
C GLU A 44 -4.40 13.14 4.34
N ARG A 45 -3.26 13.01 5.05
CA ARG A 45 -3.14 12.41 6.38
C ARG A 45 -4.20 12.90 7.38
N GLN A 46 -4.56 14.18 7.30
CA GLN A 46 -5.54 14.80 8.21
C GLN A 46 -6.97 14.27 8.05
N LYS A 47 -7.29 13.57 6.94
CA LYS A 47 -8.57 12.87 6.77
C LYS A 47 -8.69 11.63 7.68
N LEU A 48 -7.55 11.11 8.15
CA LEU A 48 -7.46 9.94 9.01
C LEU A 48 -7.40 10.36 10.50
N GLY A 49 -8.07 9.60 11.35
CA GLY A 49 -7.89 9.64 12.79
C GLY A 49 -6.53 9.08 13.21
N GLU A 50 -6.21 9.15 14.51
CA GLU A 50 -4.92 8.72 15.06
C GLU A 50 -4.59 7.25 14.70
N LYS A 51 -5.59 6.36 14.78
CA LYS A 51 -5.45 4.96 14.36
C LYS A 51 -5.19 4.83 12.85
N GLY A 52 -5.97 5.52 12.03
CA GLY A 52 -5.77 5.54 10.57
C GLY A 52 -4.39 6.07 10.16
N GLN A 53 -3.88 7.11 10.82
CA GLN A 53 -2.54 7.64 10.56
C GLN A 53 -1.44 6.64 10.95
N THR A 54 -1.62 5.92 12.06
CA THR A 54 -0.71 4.83 12.46
C THR A 54 -0.71 3.72 11.43
N TRP A 55 -1.90 3.25 11.04
CA TRP A 55 -2.08 2.25 9.98
C TRP A 55 -1.43 2.66 8.66
N MET A 56 -1.57 3.92 8.26
CA MET A 56 -0.99 4.47 7.03
C MET A 56 0.54 4.35 7.04
N VAL A 57 1.18 4.76 8.13
CA VAL A 57 2.66 4.71 8.26
C VAL A 57 3.15 3.26 8.34
N ASP A 58 2.44 2.39 9.06
CA ASP A 58 2.80 0.97 9.20
C ASP A 58 2.67 0.22 7.86
N THR A 59 1.59 0.50 7.13
CA THR A 59 1.36 0.02 5.77
C THR A 59 2.48 0.47 4.85
N MET A 60 2.81 1.77 4.84
CA MET A 60 3.89 2.33 4.03
C MET A 60 5.22 1.60 4.31
N GLN A 61 5.56 1.41 5.58
CA GLN A 61 6.80 0.75 5.97
C GLN A 61 6.83 -0.73 5.56
N CYS A 62 5.72 -1.46 5.72
CA CYS A 62 5.61 -2.86 5.31
C CYS A 62 5.78 -3.03 3.80
N LEU A 63 5.10 -2.20 3.00
CA LEU A 63 5.17 -2.24 1.54
C LEU A 63 6.60 -1.99 1.04
N GLN A 64 7.26 -0.96 1.56
CA GLN A 64 8.64 -0.63 1.18
C GLN A 64 9.62 -1.73 1.58
N ARG A 65 9.51 -2.27 2.81
CA ARG A 65 10.36 -3.37 3.29
C ARG A 65 10.25 -4.63 2.45
N THR A 66 9.05 -4.93 1.94
CA THR A 66 8.82 -6.10 1.07
C THR A 66 9.61 -6.01 -0.25
N LEU A 67 9.91 -4.79 -0.70
CA LEU A 67 10.62 -4.51 -1.95
C LEU A 67 12.11 -4.19 -1.75
N VAL A 68 12.63 -4.28 -0.51
CA VAL A 68 14.07 -4.10 -0.22
C VAL A 68 14.96 -5.04 -1.03
N PRO A 69 14.64 -6.34 -1.24
CA PRO A 69 15.47 -7.22 -2.07
C PRO A 69 15.64 -6.71 -3.50
N GLU A 70 14.59 -6.15 -4.09
CA GLU A 70 14.62 -5.55 -5.44
C GLU A 70 15.40 -4.23 -5.42
N ALA A 71 15.14 -3.36 -4.46
CA ALA A 71 15.83 -2.07 -4.30
C ALA A 71 17.35 -2.22 -4.10
N THR A 72 17.79 -3.23 -3.36
CA THR A 72 19.20 -3.51 -3.06
C THR A 72 19.89 -4.40 -4.11
N GLY A 73 19.12 -4.92 -5.07
CA GLY A 73 19.63 -5.81 -6.12
C GLY A 73 19.95 -7.24 -5.67
N VAL A 74 19.49 -7.65 -4.48
CA VAL A 74 19.47 -9.05 -4.06
C VAL A 74 18.54 -9.88 -4.96
N SER A 75 17.43 -9.29 -5.38
CA SER A 75 16.51 -9.80 -6.38
C SER A 75 16.60 -8.94 -7.64
N ASN A 76 16.54 -9.57 -8.82
CA ASN A 76 16.52 -8.86 -10.08
C ASN A 76 15.38 -9.41 -10.94
N THR A 77 14.47 -8.53 -11.33
CA THR A 77 13.20 -8.86 -11.98
C THR A 77 12.90 -7.87 -13.09
N THR A 78 11.84 -8.09 -13.87
CA THR A 78 11.32 -7.06 -14.79
C THR A 78 10.43 -6.06 -14.05
N CYS A 79 10.13 -4.90 -14.66
CA CYS A 79 9.17 -3.95 -14.11
C CYS A 79 7.78 -4.57 -13.87
N ALA A 80 7.32 -5.44 -14.77
CA ALA A 80 6.05 -6.15 -14.60
C ALA A 80 6.09 -7.09 -13.38
N GLN A 81 7.17 -7.87 -13.22
CA GLN A 81 7.32 -8.76 -12.06
C GLN A 81 7.49 -8.00 -10.74
N LEU A 82 8.14 -6.82 -10.77
CA LEU A 82 8.22 -5.92 -9.62
C LEU A 82 6.83 -5.41 -9.23
N GLU A 83 6.04 -5.01 -10.22
CA GLU A 83 4.66 -4.54 -10.03
C GLU A 83 3.76 -5.63 -9.45
N ASP A 84 3.78 -6.84 -10.03
CA ASP A 84 3.02 -8.00 -9.52
C ASP A 84 3.36 -8.28 -8.06
N LYS A 85 4.66 -8.40 -7.74
CA LYS A 85 5.12 -8.62 -6.36
C LYS A 85 4.67 -7.51 -5.43
N ALA A 86 4.73 -6.27 -5.88
CA ALA A 86 4.34 -5.14 -5.06
C ALA A 86 2.84 -5.19 -4.75
N PHE A 87 1.99 -5.44 -5.75
CA PHE A 87 0.55 -5.61 -5.54
C PHE A 87 0.19 -6.79 -4.64
N ASP A 88 0.87 -7.92 -4.78
CA ASP A 88 0.70 -9.11 -3.92
C ASP A 88 0.97 -8.82 -2.43
N SER A 89 1.84 -7.85 -2.14
CA SER A 89 2.15 -7.47 -0.75
C SER A 89 1.09 -6.62 -0.07
N HIS A 90 0.17 -6.00 -0.82
CA HIS A 90 -0.77 -5.01 -0.27
C HIS A 90 -1.74 -5.61 0.74
N SER A 91 -2.37 -6.73 0.41
CA SER A 91 -3.36 -7.38 1.26
C SER A 91 -2.77 -7.74 2.64
N VAL A 92 -1.58 -8.32 2.64
CA VAL A 92 -0.84 -8.70 3.84
C VAL A 92 -0.42 -7.46 4.64
N CYS A 93 0.15 -6.44 4.00
CA CYS A 93 0.58 -5.24 4.70
C CYS A 93 -0.59 -4.45 5.29
N TYR A 94 -1.72 -4.36 4.58
CA TYR A 94 -2.92 -3.67 5.06
C TYR A 94 -3.49 -4.34 6.30
N THR A 95 -3.61 -5.67 6.27
CA THR A 95 -4.15 -6.44 7.39
C THR A 95 -3.21 -6.44 8.59
N GLN A 96 -1.90 -6.64 8.39
CA GLN A 96 -0.91 -6.59 9.47
C GLN A 96 -0.81 -5.20 10.12
N ALA A 97 -0.98 -4.12 9.36
CA ALA A 97 -1.03 -2.76 9.90
C ALA A 97 -2.33 -2.45 10.66
N GLY A 98 -3.33 -3.36 10.63
CA GLY A 98 -4.55 -3.24 11.41
C GLY A 98 -5.76 -2.65 10.68
N LEU A 99 -5.80 -2.69 9.33
CA LEU A 99 -6.90 -2.15 8.51
C LEU A 99 -8.28 -2.55 9.05
N CYS A 100 -8.40 -3.83 9.42
CA CYS A 100 -9.67 -4.45 9.80
C CYS A 100 -10.22 -3.97 11.15
N THR A 101 -9.40 -3.28 11.94
CA THR A 101 -9.77 -2.73 13.25
C THR A 101 -9.92 -1.21 13.25
N LEU A 102 -9.78 -0.57 12.07
CA LEU A 102 -9.99 0.86 11.93
C LEU A 102 -11.49 1.20 12.04
N PRO A 103 -11.83 2.41 12.54
CA PRO A 103 -13.20 2.87 12.54
C PRO A 103 -13.69 3.16 11.11
N PRO A 104 -15.03 3.11 10.85
CA PRO A 104 -15.59 3.40 9.53
C PRO A 104 -15.21 4.76 8.92
N SER A 105 -14.93 5.77 9.75
CA SER A 105 -14.45 7.08 9.27
C SER A 105 -13.09 6.98 8.57
N ASP A 106 -12.20 6.13 9.08
CA ASP A 106 -10.88 5.92 8.47
C ASP A 106 -11.02 5.09 7.19
N TRP A 107 -11.92 4.11 7.12
CA TRP A 107 -12.20 3.37 5.89
C TRP A 107 -12.74 4.28 4.77
N LEU A 108 -13.67 5.18 5.09
CA LEU A 108 -14.16 6.19 4.14
C LEU A 108 -13.03 7.10 3.65
N ALA A 109 -12.17 7.55 4.57
CA ALA A 109 -11.02 8.39 4.22
C ALA A 109 -10.04 7.63 3.31
N ILE A 110 -9.71 6.38 3.62
CA ILE A 110 -8.83 5.53 2.79
C ILE A 110 -9.38 5.40 1.37
N VAL A 111 -10.65 5.05 1.21
CA VAL A 111 -11.30 4.92 -0.10
C VAL A 111 -11.33 6.26 -0.84
N SER A 112 -11.55 7.36 -0.13
CA SER A 112 -11.48 8.72 -0.71
C SER A 112 -10.07 9.12 -1.14
N ILE A 113 -9.02 8.62 -0.48
CA ILE A 113 -7.62 8.94 -0.82
C ILE A 113 -7.23 8.20 -2.09
N VAL A 114 -7.37 6.87 -2.11
CA VAL A 114 -6.84 6.06 -3.23
C VAL A 114 -7.70 6.12 -4.49
N HIS A 115 -8.95 6.56 -4.36
CA HIS A 115 -10.03 6.44 -5.35
C HIS A 115 -10.29 4.97 -5.72
N LEU A 116 -11.56 4.55 -5.68
CA LEU A 116 -12.01 3.18 -5.90
C LEU A 116 -11.28 2.36 -7.00
N PRO A 117 -10.99 2.88 -8.21
CA PRO A 117 -10.36 2.10 -9.28
C PRO A 117 -9.01 1.46 -8.93
N THR A 118 -8.28 2.01 -7.95
CA THR A 118 -6.94 1.51 -7.56
C THR A 118 -7.02 0.40 -6.53
N LEU A 119 -8.06 0.40 -5.69
CA LEU A 119 -8.41 -0.75 -4.85
C LEU A 119 -8.77 -1.98 -5.70
N PHE A 120 -9.31 -1.75 -6.92
CA PHE A 120 -9.79 -2.81 -7.80
C PHE A 120 -8.71 -3.59 -8.56
N GLN A 121 -7.47 -3.10 -8.66
CA GLN A 121 -6.40 -3.86 -9.34
C GLN A 121 -5.94 -5.10 -8.55
N SER A 122 -6.10 -5.11 -7.22
CA SER A 122 -5.74 -6.23 -6.33
C SER A 122 -6.93 -6.78 -5.52
N TRP A 123 -8.16 -6.45 -5.94
CA TRP A 123 -9.38 -6.69 -5.16
C TRP A 123 -9.73 -8.14 -4.92
N ASP A 124 -9.42 -9.04 -5.86
CA ASP A 124 -9.70 -10.46 -5.68
C ASP A 124 -8.76 -11.07 -4.64
N ALA A 125 -7.45 -10.79 -4.72
CA ALA A 125 -6.47 -11.20 -3.70
C ALA A 125 -6.77 -10.56 -2.33
N PHE A 126 -7.25 -9.32 -2.33
CA PHE A 126 -7.69 -8.63 -1.13
C PHE A 126 -8.93 -9.29 -0.50
N LYS A 127 -9.96 -9.60 -1.28
CA LYS A 127 -11.16 -10.31 -0.81
C LYS A 127 -10.84 -11.66 -0.19
N GLU A 128 -9.99 -12.46 -0.84
CA GLU A 128 -9.58 -13.76 -0.32
C GLU A 128 -8.91 -13.61 1.06
N THR A 129 -8.06 -12.58 1.21
CA THR A 129 -7.39 -12.27 2.48
C THR A 129 -8.38 -11.83 3.56
N LEU A 130 -9.36 -10.98 3.22
CA LEU A 130 -10.40 -10.55 4.17
C LEU A 130 -11.33 -11.70 4.57
N GLN A 131 -11.70 -12.58 3.63
CA GLN A 131 -12.57 -13.73 3.93
C GLN A 131 -11.88 -14.75 4.85
N ALA A 132 -10.56 -14.87 4.76
CA ALA A 132 -9.78 -15.70 5.66
C ALA A 132 -9.62 -15.09 7.07
N SER A 133 -9.84 -13.78 7.23
CA SER A 133 -9.65 -13.06 8.49
C SER A 133 -10.98 -12.68 9.14
N ALA A 134 -11.32 -13.32 10.26
CA ALA A 134 -12.53 -12.99 11.03
C ALA A 134 -12.56 -11.52 11.50
N ASP A 135 -11.39 -10.93 11.71
CA ASP A 135 -11.24 -9.54 12.15
C ASP A 135 -11.68 -8.53 11.07
N CYS A 136 -11.78 -8.97 9.81
CA CYS A 136 -12.11 -8.13 8.66
C CYS A 136 -13.58 -8.17 8.24
N LEU A 137 -14.44 -8.91 8.96
CA LEU A 137 -15.86 -9.04 8.63
C LEU A 137 -16.60 -7.70 8.66
N GLU A 138 -16.30 -6.83 9.64
CA GLU A 138 -16.91 -5.50 9.73
C GLU A 138 -16.51 -4.60 8.57
N PHE A 139 -15.23 -4.60 8.21
CA PHE A 139 -14.74 -3.87 7.06
C PHE A 139 -15.38 -4.35 5.75
N TYR A 140 -15.51 -5.67 5.57
CA TYR A 140 -16.16 -6.26 4.41
C TYR A 140 -17.65 -5.87 4.33
N ALA A 141 -18.37 -5.94 5.44
CA ALA A 141 -19.76 -5.49 5.53
C ALA A 141 -19.89 -3.99 5.22
N PHE A 142 -18.94 -3.17 5.70
CA PHE A 142 -18.87 -1.75 5.39
C PHE A 142 -18.74 -1.49 3.89
N LEU A 143 -17.84 -2.20 3.19
CA LEU A 143 -17.67 -2.07 1.74
C LEU A 143 -18.97 -2.39 0.99
N ILE A 144 -19.60 -3.53 1.30
CA ILE A 144 -20.87 -3.94 0.68
C ILE A 144 -21.97 -2.89 0.90
N THR A 145 -22.13 -2.44 2.14
CA THR A 145 -23.22 -1.51 2.51
C THR A 145 -23.08 -0.12 1.88
N HIS A 146 -21.85 0.27 1.52
CA HIS A 146 -21.57 1.56 0.88
C HIS A 146 -21.38 1.46 -0.63
N GLY A 147 -21.54 0.26 -1.22
CA GLY A 147 -21.36 0.03 -2.66
C GLY A 147 -19.92 0.25 -3.13
N LEU A 148 -18.96 -0.05 -2.25
CA LEU A 148 -17.52 0.11 -2.46
C LEU A 148 -16.85 -1.23 -2.80
#